data_AF-A0A938WUQ0-F1
#
_entry.id   AF-A0A938WUQ0-F1
#
_cell.length_a   1.000
_cell.length_b   1.000
_cell.length_c   1.000
_cell.angle_alpha   90.00
_cell.angle_beta   90.00
_cell.angle_gamma   90.00
#
_symmetry.space_group_name_H-M   'P 1'
#
loop_
_entity.id
_entity.type
_entity.pdbx_description
1 polymer ?
#
loop_
_entity_poly.entity_id
_entity_poly.type
_entity_poly.pdbx_seq_one_letter_code
_entity_poly.pdbx_strand_id
1 'polypeptide(L)'
;MLKSHFNKGLVEAGCDEAGRGCLAGSVFAAAVILPEDYVNEGLNDSKKLTPMRRYELRDEIERDALAWAVGVVTPEEIDKINILNASILAMHRALDQLEVRPEAIIVDGNRFKPYRFIPYNTVV
;
A
#
# COMPACT_ATOMS: atom_id res chain seq x y z
N MET A 1 7.26 -15.16 -10.08
CA MET A 1 6.80 -13.81 -10.47
C MET A 1 5.62 -13.48 -9.58
N LEU A 2 5.59 -12.26 -9.04
CA LEU A 2 4.37 -11.69 -8.44
C LEU A 2 3.27 -11.73 -9.51
N LYS A 3 2.06 -12.17 -9.14
CA LYS A 3 0.90 -12.05 -10.04
C LYS A 3 0.55 -10.56 -10.12
N SER A 4 0.17 -10.08 -11.30
CA SER A 4 -0.20 -8.67 -11.50
C SER A 4 -1.47 -8.29 -10.74
N HIS A 5 -2.39 -9.25 -10.55
CA HIS A 5 -3.66 -9.06 -9.82
C HIS A 5 -4.00 -10.30 -9.01
N PHE A 6 -4.60 -10.10 -7.84
CA PHE A 6 -5.17 -11.16 -7.02
C PHE A 6 -6.64 -11.41 -7.42
N ASN A 7 -7.42 -10.35 -7.63
CA ASN A 7 -8.80 -10.39 -8.10
C ASN A 7 -8.90 -9.94 -9.57
N LYS A 8 -9.21 -10.87 -10.49
CA LYS A 8 -9.34 -10.55 -11.92
C LYS A 8 -10.62 -9.76 -12.21
N GLY A 9 -10.53 -8.75 -13.08
CA GLY A 9 -11.66 -7.96 -13.55
C GLY A 9 -12.24 -6.97 -12.54
N LEU A 10 -11.53 -6.73 -11.42
CA LEU A 10 -11.87 -5.71 -10.44
C LEU A 10 -10.78 -4.65 -10.38
N VAL A 11 -11.17 -3.42 -10.07
CA VAL A 11 -10.22 -2.35 -9.71
C VAL A 11 -9.63 -2.66 -8.33
N GLU A 12 -8.42 -3.20 -8.30
CA GLU A 12 -7.75 -3.66 -7.08
C GLU A 12 -6.73 -2.63 -6.56
N ALA A 13 -6.83 -2.29 -5.27
CA ALA A 13 -5.82 -1.49 -4.58
C ALA A 13 -4.86 -2.38 -3.79
N GLY A 14 -3.56 -2.27 -4.07
CA GLY A 14 -2.49 -2.84 -3.26
C GLY A 14 -2.08 -1.91 -2.13
N CYS A 15 -1.98 -2.43 -0.91
CA CYS A 15 -1.59 -1.69 0.28
C CYS A 15 -0.41 -2.34 1.00
N ASP A 16 0.55 -1.52 1.44
CA ASP A 16 1.70 -1.94 2.26
C ASP A 16 2.13 -0.78 3.18
N GLU A 17 2.75 -1.10 4.31
CA GLU A 17 3.27 -0.13 5.29
C GLU A 17 4.78 -0.15 5.48
N ALA A 18 5.33 1.02 5.81
CA ALA A 18 6.71 1.19 6.23
C ALA A 18 6.79 1.98 7.54
N GLY A 19 7.81 1.69 8.35
CA GLY A 19 8.04 2.36 9.64
C GLY A 19 7.43 1.67 10.85
N ARG A 20 6.93 0.44 10.71
CA ARG A 20 6.32 -0.33 11.81
C ARG A 20 7.32 -0.72 12.92
N GLY A 21 8.57 -0.99 12.57
CA GLY A 21 9.59 -1.54 13.49
C GLY A 21 10.66 -0.56 13.95
N CYS A 22 10.64 0.70 13.48
CA CYS A 22 11.66 1.69 13.86
C CYS A 22 11.34 2.31 15.23
N LEU A 23 12.38 2.77 15.93
CA LEU A 23 12.25 3.39 17.26
C LEU A 23 11.70 4.82 17.22
N ALA A 24 11.81 5.50 16.09
CA ALA A 24 11.38 6.88 15.91
C ALA A 24 10.81 7.07 14.51
N GLY A 25 9.91 8.03 14.37
CA GLY A 25 9.27 8.38 13.11
C GLY A 25 7.83 7.90 13.02
N SER A 26 7.17 8.36 11.96
CA SER A 26 5.78 8.00 11.64
C SER A 26 5.70 6.64 10.97
N VAL A 27 4.51 6.04 11.01
CA VAL A 27 4.16 4.94 10.10
C VAL A 27 3.58 5.55 8.83
N PHE A 28 4.07 5.08 7.69
CA PHE A 28 3.56 5.43 6.37
C PHE A 28 2.95 4.19 5.74
N ALA A 29 1.87 4.36 4.98
CA ALA A 29 1.35 3.31 4.13
C ALA A 29 0.99 3.89 2.77
N ALA A 30 1.19 3.10 1.72
CA ALA A 30 0.76 3.46 0.38
C ALA A 30 -0.44 2.60 -0.03
N ALA A 31 -1.33 3.18 -0.82
CA ALA A 31 -2.34 2.45 -1.58
C ALA A 31 -2.13 2.77 -3.05
N VAL A 32 -2.05 1.74 -3.90
CA VAL A 32 -1.77 1.88 -5.34
C VAL A 32 -2.72 1.02 -6.15
N ILE A 33 -3.32 1.59 -7.18
CA ILE A 33 -4.14 0.88 -8.18
C ILE A 33 -3.37 0.94 -9.50
N LEU A 34 -3.00 -0.21 -10.03
CA LEU A 34 -2.29 -0.34 -11.30
C LEU A 34 -3.25 -0.78 -12.43
N PRO A 35 -2.98 -0.43 -13.70
CA PRO A 35 -3.71 -0.96 -14.84
C PRO A 35 -3.74 -2.49 -14.89
N GLU A 36 -4.79 -3.08 -15.49
CA GLU A 36 -4.97 -4.54 -15.55
C GLU A 36 -3.79 -5.23 -16.26
N ASP A 37 -3.24 -4.58 -17.28
CA ASP A 37 -2.13 -5.04 -18.11
C ASP A 37 -0.77 -4.49 -17.65
N TYR A 38 -0.69 -3.89 -16.47
CA TYR A 38 0.56 -3.32 -15.97
C TYR A 38 1.61 -4.41 -15.74
N VAL A 39 2.78 -4.22 -16.37
CA VAL A 39 3.96 -5.06 -16.23
C VAL A 39 5.17 -4.17 -16.05
N ASN A 40 5.90 -4.38 -14.96
CA ASN A 40 7.18 -3.73 -14.73
C ASN A 40 8.19 -4.76 -14.23
N GLU A 41 9.19 -5.07 -15.05
CA GLU A 41 10.21 -6.09 -14.73
C GLU A 41 11.06 -5.71 -13.51
N GLY A 42 11.21 -4.41 -13.26
CA GLY A 42 11.92 -3.87 -12.11
C GLY A 42 11.11 -3.89 -10.82
N LEU A 43 9.79 -4.08 -10.89
CA LEU A 43 8.87 -4.14 -9.75
C LEU A 43 8.86 -5.57 -9.16
N ASN A 44 9.99 -5.94 -8.56
CA ASN A 44 10.15 -7.11 -7.70
C ASN A 44 10.60 -6.66 -6.29
N ASP A 45 10.73 -7.59 -5.34
CA ASP A 45 11.00 -7.31 -3.91
C ASP A 45 11.99 -6.15 -3.70
N SER A 46 11.47 -5.04 -3.17
CA SER A 46 12.16 -3.77 -3.00
C SER A 46 13.42 -3.87 -2.11
N LYS A 47 13.51 -4.94 -1.31
CA LYS A 47 14.64 -5.22 -0.41
C LYS A 47 15.94 -5.55 -1.12
N LYS A 48 15.90 -5.83 -2.44
CA LYS A 48 17.09 -6.08 -3.27
C LYS A 48 17.53 -4.86 -4.09
N LEU A 49 16.79 -3.74 -4.01
CA LEU A 49 17.01 -2.57 -4.85
C LEU A 49 17.86 -1.51 -4.15
N THR A 50 18.67 -0.80 -4.94
CA THR A 50 19.39 0.38 -4.45
C THR A 50 18.40 1.51 -4.14
N PRO A 51 18.74 2.46 -3.23
CA PRO A 51 17.90 3.63 -2.99
C PRO A 51 17.58 4.40 -4.27
N MET A 52 18.56 4.57 -5.17
CA MET A 52 18.36 5.24 -6.46
C MET A 52 17.31 4.52 -7.32
N ARG A 53 17.41 3.18 -7.45
CA ARG A 53 16.43 2.42 -8.23
C ARG A 53 15.03 2.46 -7.62
N ARG A 54 14.91 2.56 -6.29
CA ARG A 54 13.60 2.74 -5.62
C ARG A 54 12.95 4.09 -5.96
N TYR A 55 13.74 5.16 -6.08
CA TYR A 55 13.22 6.46 -6.50
C TYR A 55 12.79 6.45 -7.98
N GLU A 56 13.59 5.85 -8.86
CA GLU A 56 13.21 5.68 -10.27
C GLU A 56 11.90 4.87 -10.41
N LEU A 57 11.78 3.75 -9.69
CA LEU A 57 10.57 2.94 -9.71
C LEU A 57 9.36 3.66 -9.12
N ARG A 58 9.57 4.50 -8.09
CA ARG A 58 8.50 5.34 -7.57
C ARG A 58 7.96 6.26 -8.67
N ASP A 59 8.82 6.94 -9.41
CA ASP A 59 8.41 7.83 -10.50
C ASP A 59 7.70 7.05 -11.63
N GLU A 60 8.16 5.84 -11.94
CA GLU A 60 7.50 4.93 -12.88
C GLU A 60 6.08 4.55 -12.39
N ILE A 61 5.94 4.12 -11.14
CA ILE A 61 4.65 3.72 -10.53
C ILE A 61 3.70 4.90 -10.46
N GLU A 62 4.14 6.06 -9.97
CA GLU A 62 3.28 7.24 -9.79
C GLU A 62 2.75 7.76 -11.13
N ARG A 63 3.51 7.61 -12.21
CA ARG A 63 3.11 7.98 -13.57
C ARG A 63 2.11 6.98 -14.17
N ASP A 64 2.33 5.69 -13.96
CA ASP A 64 1.60 4.63 -14.67
C ASP A 64 0.38 4.11 -13.89
N ALA A 65 0.30 4.36 -12.57
CA ALA A 65 -0.83 3.98 -11.74
C ALA A 65 -2.12 4.74 -12.11
N LEU A 66 -3.25 4.05 -12.02
CA LEU A 66 -4.58 4.65 -12.19
C LEU A 66 -4.92 5.59 -11.03
N ALA A 67 -4.48 5.23 -9.83
CA ALA A 67 -4.52 6.08 -8.65
C ALA A 67 -3.51 5.59 -7.63
N TRP A 68 -2.96 6.51 -6.85
CA TRP A 68 -2.12 6.18 -5.71
C TRP A 68 -2.26 7.25 -4.64
N ALA A 69 -1.96 6.89 -3.39
CA ALA A 69 -1.91 7.83 -2.29
C ALA A 69 -1.04 7.30 -1.15
N VAL A 70 -0.59 8.21 -0.28
CA VAL A 70 0.18 7.89 0.92
C VAL A 70 -0.57 8.37 2.16
N GLY A 71 -0.79 7.46 3.10
CA GLY A 71 -1.29 7.76 4.43
C GLY A 71 -0.14 7.81 5.44
N VAL A 72 -0.26 8.70 6.41
CA VAL A 72 0.72 8.85 7.50
C VAL A 72 0.00 8.81 8.85
N VAL A 73 0.63 8.21 9.86
CA VAL A 73 0.20 8.24 11.25
C VAL A 73 1.39 8.64 12.12
N THR A 74 1.23 9.70 12.90
CA THR A 74 2.34 10.30 13.65
C THR A 74 2.69 9.50 14.90
N PRO A 75 3.89 9.67 15.49
CA PRO A 75 4.26 9.04 16.78
C PRO A 75 3.21 9.28 17.88
N GLU A 76 2.68 10.50 17.98
CA GLU A 76 1.69 10.86 19.00
C GLU A 76 0.35 10.13 18.80
N GLU A 77 0.03 9.76 17.56
CA GLU A 77 -1.13 8.92 17.25
C GLU A 77 -0.82 7.44 17.52
N ILE A 78 0.38 6.97 17.15
CA ILE A 78 0.86 5.60 17.41
C ILE A 78 0.77 5.28 18.90
N ASP A 79 1.23 6.19 19.76
CA ASP A 79 1.19 6.03 21.21
C ASP A 79 -0.23 5.87 21.76
N LYS A 80 -1.24 6.45 21.10
CA LYS A 80 -2.65 6.37 21.52
C LYS A 80 -3.33 5.09 21.07
N ILE A 81 -2.99 4.58 19.89
CA ILE A 81 -3.74 3.47 19.26
C ILE A 81 -2.94 2.18 19.14
N ASN A 82 -1.67 2.17 19.51
CA ASN A 82 -0.67 1.13 19.27
C ASN A 82 -0.26 0.95 17.80
N ILE A 83 0.91 0.31 17.61
CA ILE A 83 1.56 0.18 16.31
C ILE A 83 0.74 -0.64 15.29
N LEU A 84 0.01 -1.66 15.73
CA LEU A 84 -0.81 -2.48 14.82
C LEU A 84 -1.97 -1.66 14.26
N ASN A 85 -2.68 -0.91 15.11
CA ASN A 85 -3.77 -0.07 14.63
C ASN A 85 -3.27 1.14 13.84
N ALA A 86 -2.07 1.65 14.15
CA ALA A 86 -1.44 2.70 13.38
C ALA A 86 -1.12 2.28 11.94
N SER A 87 -0.58 1.08 11.72
CA SER A 87 -0.38 0.54 10.36
C SER A 87 -1.69 0.46 9.59
N ILE A 88 -2.75 -0.07 10.22
CA ILE A 88 -4.08 -0.18 9.59
C ILE A 88 -4.69 1.19 9.30
N LEU A 89 -4.54 2.15 10.22
CA LEU A 89 -5.01 3.52 10.04
C LEU A 89 -4.27 4.24 8.91
N ALA A 90 -2.96 4.04 8.80
CA ALA A 90 -2.16 4.59 7.70
C ALA A 90 -2.68 4.07 6.34
N MET A 91 -2.94 2.76 6.23
CA MET A 91 -3.52 2.18 5.02
C MET A 91 -4.93 2.73 4.73
N HIS A 92 -5.79 2.86 5.74
CA HIS A 92 -7.12 3.45 5.57
C HIS A 92 -7.05 4.91 5.10
N ARG A 93 -6.12 5.69 5.63
CA ARG A 93 -5.85 7.08 5.18
C ARG A 93 -5.34 7.14 3.74
N ALA A 94 -4.53 6.18 3.32
CA ALA A 94 -4.10 6.08 1.93
C ALA A 94 -5.30 5.78 1.01
N LEU A 95 -6.13 4.79 1.37
CA LEU A 95 -7.34 4.42 0.62
C LEU A 95 -8.36 5.57 0.52
N ASP A 96 -8.54 6.36 1.58
CA ASP A 96 -9.47 7.50 1.57
C ASP A 96 -9.07 8.57 0.53
N GLN A 97 -7.77 8.76 0.31
CA GLN A 97 -7.18 9.76 -0.57
C GLN A 97 -7.10 9.32 -2.04
N LEU A 98 -7.36 8.06 -2.37
CA LEU A 98 -7.39 7.60 -3.76
C LEU A 98 -8.49 8.33 -4.55
N GLU A 99 -8.11 8.84 -5.73
CA GLU A 99 -9.05 9.46 -6.67
C GLU A 99 -9.97 8.43 -7.35
N VAL A 100 -9.45 7.20 -7.55
CA VAL A 100 -10.23 6.05 -8.03
C VAL A 100 -10.61 5.16 -6.86
N ARG A 101 -11.89 4.80 -6.75
CA ARG A 101 -12.37 3.92 -5.68
C ARG A 101 -12.11 2.45 -6.03
N PRO A 102 -11.40 1.69 -5.17
CA PRO A 102 -11.17 0.28 -5.43
C PRO A 102 -12.44 -0.55 -5.18
N GLU A 103 -12.52 -1.66 -5.89
CA GLU A 103 -13.55 -2.70 -5.74
C GLU A 103 -13.05 -3.89 -4.91
N ALA A 104 -11.72 -4.04 -4.80
CA ALA A 104 -11.06 -5.00 -3.92
C ALA A 104 -9.75 -4.42 -3.36
N ILE A 105 -9.32 -4.89 -2.20
CA ILE A 105 -8.07 -4.46 -1.55
C ILE A 105 -7.20 -5.68 -1.29
N ILE A 106 -5.92 -5.60 -1.65
CA ILE A 106 -4.90 -6.55 -1.21
C ILE A 106 -3.94 -5.86 -0.26
N VAL A 107 -3.59 -6.55 0.82
CA VAL A 107 -2.76 -6.00 1.90
C VAL A 107 -1.57 -6.91 2.12
N ASP A 108 -0.36 -6.34 2.09
CA ASP A 108 0.83 -7.04 2.58
C ASP A 108 0.78 -7.11 4.12
N GLY A 109 0.66 -8.33 4.65
CA GLY A 109 0.55 -8.60 6.07
C GLY A 109 -0.56 -9.59 6.41
N ASN A 110 -0.75 -9.84 7.72
CA ASN A 110 -1.66 -10.86 8.23
C ASN A 110 -2.89 -10.31 8.95
N ARG A 111 -3.01 -8.99 9.08
CA ARG A 111 -4.09 -8.32 9.82
C ARG A 111 -4.51 -7.06 9.09
N PHE A 112 -5.81 -6.95 8.85
CA PHE A 112 -6.44 -5.74 8.33
C PHE A 112 -7.83 -5.59 8.95
N LYS A 113 -8.32 -4.36 9.04
CA LYS A 113 -9.70 -4.09 9.45
C LYS A 113 -10.54 -3.78 8.20
N PRO A 114 -11.79 -4.26 8.14
CA PRO A 114 -12.70 -3.94 7.04
C PRO A 114 -12.68 -2.45 6.72
N TYR A 115 -12.46 -2.13 5.45
CA TYR A 115 -12.51 -0.77 4.94
C TYR A 115 -13.84 -0.57 4.22
N ARG A 116 -14.79 0.08 4.90
CA ARG A 116 -16.17 0.25 4.42
C ARG A 116 -16.80 -1.11 4.08
N PHE A 117 -17.33 -1.26 2.87
CA PHE A 117 -17.93 -2.50 2.35
C PHE A 117 -17.04 -3.18 1.29
N ILE A 118 -15.80 -2.74 1.13
CA ILE A 118 -14.89 -3.23 0.09
C ILE A 118 -14.25 -4.54 0.57
N PRO A 119 -14.35 -5.64 -0.19
CA PRO A 119 -13.69 -6.89 0.15
C PRO A 119 -12.17 -6.71 0.19
N TYR A 120 -11.50 -7.45 1.08
CA TYR A 120 -10.05 -7.41 1.20
C TYR A 120 -9.44 -8.79 1.37
N ASN A 121 -8.19 -8.93 0.92
CA ASN A 121 -7.36 -10.11 1.10
C ASN A 121 -6.02 -9.71 1.72
N THR A 122 -5.60 -10.46 2.73
CA THR A 122 -4.28 -10.30 3.37
C THR A 122 -3.33 -11.34 2.80
N VAL A 123 -2.14 -10.93 2.36
CA VAL A 123 -1.12 -11.79 1.74
C VAL A 123 0.16 -11.70 2.58
N VAL A 124 0.79 -12.84 2.87
CA VAL A 124 2.04 -12.97 3.64
C VAL A 124 3.02 -13.82 2.86
#